data_AF-C9R7N5-F1
#
_entry.id   AF-C9R7N5-F1
#
_cell.length_a   1.000
_cell.length_b   1.000
_cell.length_c   1.000
_cell.angle_alpha   90.00
_cell.angle_beta   90.00
_cell.angle_gamma   90.00
#
_symmetry.space_group_name_H-M   'P 1'
#
loop_
_entity.id
_entity.type
_entity.pdbx_description
1 polymer ?
#
loop_
_entity_poly.entity_id
_entity_poly.type
_entity_poly.pdbx_seq_one_letter_code
_entity_poly.pdbx_strand_id
1 'polypeptide(L)'
;MMLEKETQGGNGAVFFRRAEREELLQEYRQALEAKAVCRCHFDFCDPEYTDATIFALGAAERRLAALIKTARKEKVTAWRRP
;
A
#
# COMPACT_ATOMS: atom_id res chain seq x y z
N MET A 1 33.38 18.87 -15.75
CA MET A 1 33.64 17.46 -16.11
C MET A 1 32.31 16.87 -16.58
N MET A 2 32.28 16.53 -17.88
CA MET A 2 31.38 15.66 -18.67
C MET A 2 30.18 15.06 -17.89
N LEU A 3 28.90 15.35 -18.21
CA LEU A 3 28.09 14.86 -19.35
C LEU A 3 28.20 13.34 -19.56
N GLU A 4 27.24 12.58 -19.04
CA GLU A 4 26.75 11.35 -19.68
C GLU A 4 25.21 11.34 -19.62
N LYS A 5 24.63 11.75 -20.75
CA LYS A 5 23.32 11.30 -21.20
C LYS A 5 23.57 9.98 -21.92
N GLU A 6 22.79 8.94 -21.62
CA GLU A 6 22.49 7.76 -22.46
C GLU A 6 21.79 6.74 -21.54
N THR A 7 20.66 6.10 -21.84
CA THR A 7 19.99 5.77 -23.10
C THR A 7 18.49 5.59 -22.86
N GLN A 8 17.70 6.11 -23.79
CA GLN A 8 16.29 5.77 -23.98
C GLN A 8 16.21 4.38 -24.62
N GLY A 9 15.65 3.39 -23.91
CA GLY A 9 15.45 2.01 -24.40
C GLY A 9 14.05 1.53 -23.99
N GLY A 10 13.21 1.24 -24.99
CA GLY A 10 11.78 1.02 -24.81
C GLY A 10 11.39 -0.26 -24.07
N ASN A 11 10.60 -0.09 -23.01
CA ASN A 11 9.39 -0.84 -22.69
C ASN A 11 8.87 -0.25 -21.38
N GLY A 12 7.58 0.09 -21.28
CA GLY A 12 6.96 0.83 -20.18
C GLY A 12 6.95 0.12 -18.83
N ALA A 13 8.13 -0.15 -18.27
CA ALA A 13 8.33 -0.40 -16.86
C ALA A 13 8.58 0.96 -16.21
N VAL A 14 7.56 1.48 -15.52
CA VAL A 14 7.72 2.63 -14.64
C VAL A 14 8.74 2.21 -13.58
N PHE A 15 9.99 2.67 -13.72
CA PHE A 15 11.01 2.48 -12.70
C PHE A 15 10.63 3.39 -11.52
N PHE A 16 9.85 2.85 -10.59
CA PHE A 16 9.64 3.49 -9.29
C PHE A 16 11.00 3.75 -8.66
N ARG A 17 11.28 4.99 -8.27
CA ARG A 17 12.48 5.30 -7.50
C ARG A 17 12.43 4.52 -6.19
N ARG A 18 13.59 4.15 -5.68
CA ARG A 18 13.72 3.40 -4.42
C ARG A 18 12.93 4.04 -3.27
N ALA A 19 12.88 5.37 -3.21
CA ALA A 19 12.09 6.13 -2.24
C ALA A 19 10.57 5.90 -2.38
N GLU A 20 10.03 5.99 -3.60
CA GLU A 20 8.59 5.81 -3.86
C GLU A 20 8.14 4.37 -3.57
N ARG A 21 9.03 3.38 -3.76
CA ARG A 21 8.78 1.98 -3.35
C ARG A 21 8.78 1.81 -1.83
N GLU A 22 9.69 2.48 -1.12
CA GLU A 22 9.75 2.45 0.34
C GLU A 22 8.52 3.14 0.97
N GLU A 23 8.06 4.25 0.38
CA GLU A 23 6.81 4.92 0.76
C GLU A 23 5.59 4.02 0.57
N LEU A 24 5.46 3.36 -0.59
CA LEU A 24 4.34 2.45 -0.85
C LEU A 24 4.30 1.26 0.14
N LEU A 25 5.49 0.73 0.50
CA LEU A 25 5.60 -0.33 1.50
C LEU A 25 5.25 0.17 2.91
N GLN A 26 5.64 1.40 3.26
CA GLN A 26 5.28 2.01 4.54
C GLN A 26 3.77 2.24 4.63
N GLU A 27 3.16 2.77 3.56
CA GLU A 27 1.71 2.99 3.51
C GLU A 27 0.95 1.66 3.59
N TYR A 28 1.44 0.61 2.95
CA TYR A 28 0.87 -0.73 3.06
C TYR A 28 0.91 -1.26 4.51
N ARG A 29 2.02 -1.08 5.22
CA ARG A 29 2.14 -1.48 6.64
C ARG A 29 1.18 -0.69 7.53
N GLN A 30 1.09 0.62 7.34
CA GLN A 30 0.15 1.47 8.07
C GLN A 30 -1.31 1.07 7.81
N ALA A 31 -1.65 0.72 6.56
CA ALA A 31 -2.99 0.25 6.22
C ALA A 31 -3.32 -1.12 6.85
N LEU A 32 -2.33 -2.01 6.99
CA LEU A 32 -2.50 -3.28 7.71
C LEU A 32 -2.74 -3.06 9.21
N GLU A 33 -1.97 -2.16 9.83
CA GLU A 33 -2.14 -1.79 11.24
C GLU A 33 -3.51 -1.15 11.47
N ALA A 34 -3.91 -0.21 10.62
CA ALA A 34 -5.23 0.41 10.67
C ALA A 34 -6.35 -0.63 10.54
N LYS A 35 -6.22 -1.62 9.65
CA LYS A 35 -7.19 -2.72 9.55
C LYS A 35 -7.26 -3.53 10.84
N ALA A 36 -6.12 -3.84 11.47
CA ALA A 36 -6.09 -4.58 12.72
C ALA A 36 -6.78 -3.81 13.86
N VAL A 37 -6.56 -2.50 13.94
CA VAL A 37 -7.22 -1.61 14.89
C VAL A 37 -8.73 -1.52 14.62
N CYS A 38 -9.16 -1.33 13.37
CA CYS A 38 -10.58 -1.34 13.01
C CYS A 38 -11.25 -2.67 13.34
N ARG A 39 -10.54 -3.80 13.19
CA ARG A 39 -11.06 -5.10 13.56
C ARG A 39 -11.26 -5.22 15.07
N CYS A 40 -10.27 -4.80 15.86
CA CYS A 40 -10.38 -4.74 17.31
C CYS A 40 -11.58 -3.87 17.73
N HIS A 41 -11.73 -2.68 17.14
CA HIS A 41 -12.88 -1.83 17.42
C HIS A 41 -14.20 -2.48 17.05
N PHE A 42 -14.29 -3.21 15.94
CA PHE A 42 -15.51 -3.95 15.60
C PHE A 42 -15.81 -5.05 16.64
N ASP A 43 -14.80 -5.79 17.08
CA ASP A 43 -14.97 -6.89 18.03
C ASP A 43 -15.38 -6.42 19.44
N PHE A 44 -15.03 -5.17 19.83
CA PHE A 44 -15.29 -4.61 21.16
C PHE A 44 -16.19 -3.37 21.18
N CYS A 45 -16.78 -2.97 20.07
CA CYS A 45 -17.66 -1.79 20.05
C CYS A 45 -19.00 -2.05 20.70
N ASP A 46 -19.58 -1.00 21.27
CA ASP A 46 -20.97 -1.02 21.69
C ASP A 46 -21.88 -1.18 20.45
N PRO A 47 -23.04 -1.85 20.60
CA PRO A 47 -23.94 -2.11 19.48
C PRO A 47 -24.34 -0.84 18.70
N GLU A 48 -24.44 0.30 19.37
CA GLU A 48 -24.78 1.60 18.76
C GLU A 48 -23.72 2.10 17.75
N TYR A 49 -22.47 1.63 17.84
CA TYR A 49 -21.37 2.01 16.95
C TYR A 49 -21.03 0.95 15.90
N THR A 50 -21.79 -0.15 15.84
CA THR A 50 -21.52 -1.27 14.93
C THR A 50 -21.47 -0.83 13.46
N ASP A 51 -22.39 0.04 13.02
CA ASP A 51 -22.39 0.52 11.64
C ASP A 51 -21.13 1.34 11.31
N ALA A 52 -20.67 2.16 12.27
CA ALA A 52 -19.48 2.96 12.10
C ALA A 52 -18.21 2.09 12.02
N THR A 53 -18.11 1.05 12.85
CA THR A 53 -16.96 0.14 12.85
C THR A 53 -16.96 -0.76 11.60
N ILE A 54 -18.12 -1.21 11.12
CA ILE A 54 -18.25 -1.91 9.82
C ILE A 54 -17.78 -1.01 8.67
N PHE A 55 -18.24 0.25 8.65
CA PHE A 55 -17.82 1.20 7.62
C PHE A 55 -16.31 1.44 7.64
N ALA A 56 -15.74 1.66 8.83
CA ALA A 56 -14.31 1.89 9.02
C ALA A 56 -13.47 0.68 8.58
N LEU A 57 -13.88 -0.53 8.98
CA LEU A 57 -13.22 -1.77 8.57
C LEU A 57 -13.26 -1.95 7.05
N GLY A 58 -14.43 -1.75 6.44
CA GLY A 58 -14.58 -1.82 4.98
C GLY A 58 -13.75 -0.77 4.24
N ALA A 59 -13.60 0.43 4.80
CA ALA A 59 -12.73 1.46 4.24
C ALA A 59 -11.25 1.07 4.30
N ALA A 60 -10.79 0.50 5.41
CA ALA A 60 -9.43 -0.01 5.56
C ALA A 60 -9.12 -1.13 4.57
N GLU A 61 -10.05 -2.06 4.37
CA GLU A 61 -9.92 -3.15 3.38
C GLU A 61 -9.85 -2.64 1.94
N ARG A 62 -10.70 -1.67 1.57
CA ARG A 62 -10.63 -1.02 0.25
C ARG A 62 -9.30 -0.32 0.01
N ARG A 63 -8.75 0.36 1.03
CA ARG A 63 -7.43 0.99 0.94
C ARG A 63 -6.32 -0.02 0.71
N LEU A 64 -6.33 -1.14 1.44
CA LEU A 64 -5.38 -2.23 1.22
C LEU A 64 -5.49 -2.82 -0.19
N ALA A 65 -6.70 -3.04 -0.68
CA ALA A 65 -6.92 -3.53 -2.05
C ALA A 65 -6.37 -2.57 -3.10
N ALA A 66 -6.57 -1.26 -2.92
CA ALA A 66 -6.03 -0.23 -3.79
C ALA A 66 -4.49 -0.24 -3.79
N LEU A 67 -3.86 -0.30 -2.60
CA LEU A 67 -2.40 -0.35 -2.46
C LEU A 67 -1.80 -1.61 -3.10
N ILE A 68 -2.43 -2.77 -2.92
CA ILE A 68 -2.00 -4.02 -3.57
C ILE A 68 -2.12 -3.90 -5.10
N LYS A 69 -3.20 -3.31 -5.60
CA LYS A 69 -3.40 -3.09 -7.05
C LYS A 69 -2.32 -2.17 -7.61
N THR A 70 -2.00 -1.09 -6.90
CA THR A 70 -0.89 -0.19 -7.25
C THR A 70 0.44 -0.94 -7.23
N ALA A 71 0.77 -1.66 -6.15
CA ALA A 71 2.02 -2.43 -6.06
C ALA A 71 2.16 -3.46 -7.20
N ARG A 72 1.07 -4.13 -7.59
CA ARG A 72 1.07 -5.06 -8.74
C ARG A 72 1.31 -4.36 -10.07
N LYS A 73 0.63 -3.23 -10.31
CA LYS A 73 0.82 -2.42 -11.53
C LYS A 73 2.27 -1.96 -11.66
N GLU A 74 2.85 -1.53 -10.54
CA GLU A 74 4.21 -0.99 -10.48
C GLU A 74 5.27 -2.09 -10.28
N LYS A 75 4.88 -3.38 -10.32
CA LYS A 75 5.76 -4.55 -10.12
C LYS A 75 6.60 -4.47 -8.84
N VAL A 76 6.11 -3.77 -7.82
CA VAL A 76 6.74 -3.65 -6.52
C VAL A 76 6.51 -4.95 -5.75
N THR A 77 7.55 -5.75 -5.61
CA THR A 77 7.55 -6.95 -4.76
C THR A 77 8.14 -6.61 -3.40
N ALA A 78 7.52 -7.04 -2.30
CA ALA A 78 8.08 -6.87 -0.95
C ALA A 78 9.22 -7.86 -0.64
N TRP A 79 9.36 -8.92 -1.44
CA TRP A 79 10.39 -9.95 -1.30
C TRP A 79 11.75 -9.43 -1.77
N ARG A 80 12.67 -9.14 -0.84
CA ARG A 80 14.09 -9.42 -1.11
C ARG A 80 14.22 -10.94 -1.01
N ARG A 81 14.58 -11.62 -2.10
CA ARG A 81 15.17 -12.95 -1.95
C ARG A 81 16.44 -12.79 -1.08
N PRO A 82 16.71 -13.69 -0.12
CA PRO A 82 18.03 -13.78 0.49
C PRO A 82 19.10 -13.98 -0.59
#